data_AF-A0AAV1CPM9-F1
#
_entry.id   AF-A0AAV1CPM9-F1
#
_cell.length_a   1.000
_cell.length_b   1.000
_cell.length_c   1.000
_cell.angle_alpha   90.00
_cell.angle_beta   90.00
_cell.angle_gamma   90.00
#
_symmetry.space_group_name_H-M   'P 1'
#
loop_
_entity.id
_entity.type
_entity.pdbx_description
1 polymer ?
#
loop_
_entity_poly.entity_id
_entity_poly.type
_entity_poly.pdbx_seq_one_letter_code
_entity_poly.pdbx_strand_id
1 'polypeptide(L)'
;MASSKAVGAGGAAGTPVAIELDKLSLEQLKAVKEQADAEVNLLQDSLTNIRSATARLDNASNALNDLSLRPQGKKMLVPLTASLYVPGTLDDADKVLVDVGTGYFIEVGSLCLIS
;
A
#
# COMPACT_ATOMS: atom_id res chain seq x y z
N MET A 1 33.96 -48.44 -4.23
CA MET A 1 35.10 -47.56 -4.60
C MET A 1 34.49 -46.26 -5.11
N ALA A 2 34.03 -45.35 -4.24
CA ALA A 2 34.79 -44.34 -3.48
C ALA A 2 35.57 -43.37 -4.38
N SER A 3 34.99 -42.20 -4.67
CA SER A 3 35.64 -40.86 -4.67
C SER A 3 34.61 -39.80 -5.13
N SER A 4 33.73 -39.28 -4.28
CA SER A 4 33.88 -38.02 -3.52
C SER A 4 34.53 -36.85 -4.28
N LYS A 5 33.71 -35.90 -4.72
CA LYS A 5 34.10 -34.48 -4.70
C LYS A 5 32.90 -33.64 -4.29
N ALA A 6 32.98 -33.12 -3.07
CA ALA A 6 32.01 -32.25 -2.44
C ALA A 6 31.86 -30.95 -3.26
N VAL A 7 30.64 -30.64 -3.68
CA VAL A 7 30.25 -29.29 -4.07
C VAL A 7 29.95 -28.55 -2.77
N GLY A 8 30.89 -27.69 -2.37
CA GLY A 8 30.75 -26.82 -1.23
C GLY A 8 29.65 -25.79 -1.50
N ALA A 9 28.58 -25.89 -0.72
CA ALA A 9 27.66 -24.80 -0.47
C ALA A 9 28.41 -23.66 0.22
N GLY A 10 28.31 -22.47 -0.34
CA GLY A 10 28.94 -21.26 0.17
C GLY A 10 28.15 -20.03 -0.26
N GLY A 11 26.85 -20.01 0.02
CA GLY A 11 26.03 -18.81 -0.05
C GLY A 11 26.34 -17.92 1.15
N ALA A 12 27.31 -17.02 1.00
CA ALA A 12 27.58 -15.99 1.99
C ALA A 12 26.54 -14.88 1.82
N ALA A 13 25.63 -14.82 2.79
CA ALA A 13 24.70 -13.75 3.02
C ALA A 13 25.42 -12.39 3.08
N GLY A 14 24.78 -11.37 2.51
CA GLY A 14 25.29 -10.01 2.38
C GLY A 14 25.73 -9.41 3.70
N THR A 15 27.04 -9.29 3.88
CA THR A 15 27.66 -8.24 4.68
C THR A 15 27.45 -6.92 3.92
N PRO A 16 27.03 -5.81 4.56
CA PRO A 16 27.11 -4.51 3.93
C PRO A 16 28.59 -4.24 3.67
N VAL A 17 29.01 -4.43 2.41
CA VAL A 17 30.35 -4.05 1.98
C VAL A 17 30.37 -2.54 2.15
N ALA A 18 31.05 -2.07 3.20
CA ALA A 18 31.46 -0.69 3.30
C ALA A 18 32.23 -0.39 2.02
N ILE A 19 31.56 0.30 1.08
CA ILE A 19 32.13 0.63 -0.21
C ILE A 19 33.27 1.58 0.09
N GLU A 20 34.52 1.09 0.01
CA GLU A 20 35.71 1.93 0.07
C GLU A 20 35.78 2.76 -1.23
N LEU A 21 35.04 3.88 -1.24
CA LEU A 21 34.91 4.80 -2.38
C LEU A 21 36.26 5.30 -2.91
N ASP A 22 37.30 5.28 -2.08
CA ASP A 22 38.68 5.68 -2.41
C ASP A 22 39.45 4.68 -3.31
N LYS A 23 38.95 3.44 -3.49
CA LYS A 23 39.64 2.40 -4.28
C LYS A 23 38.94 2.01 -5.59
N LEU A 24 37.81 2.64 -5.90
CA LEU A 24 37.02 2.30 -7.08
C LEU A 24 37.45 3.10 -8.32
N SER A 25 37.39 2.49 -9.50
CA SER A 25 37.64 3.21 -10.76
C SER A 25 36.49 4.19 -11.06
N LEU A 26 36.77 5.26 -11.81
CA LEU A 26 35.76 6.28 -12.18
C LEU A 26 34.49 5.68 -12.84
N GLU A 27 34.63 4.55 -13.54
CA GLU A 27 33.51 3.82 -14.14
C GLU A 27 32.63 3.13 -13.09
N GLN A 28 33.23 2.54 -12.06
CA GLN A 28 32.50 1.90 -10.96
C GLN A 28 31.75 2.93 -10.10
N LEU A 29 32.35 4.11 -9.84
CA LEU A 29 31.63 5.19 -9.15
C LEU A 29 30.44 5.71 -9.95
N LYS A 30 30.54 5.79 -11.29
CA LYS A 30 29.39 6.16 -12.14
C LYS A 30 28.26 5.14 -12.06
N ALA A 31 28.60 3.85 -12.11
CA ALA A 31 27.60 2.78 -11.97
C ALA A 31 26.89 2.81 -10.61
N VAL A 32 27.64 3.03 -9.51
CA VAL A 32 27.05 3.17 -8.17
C VAL A 32 26.16 4.41 -8.06
N LYS A 33 26.55 5.52 -8.69
CA LYS A 33 25.72 6.73 -8.77
C LYS A 33 24.41 6.47 -9.50
N GLU A 34 24.46 5.87 -10.68
CA GLU A 34 23.25 5.55 -11.47
C GLU A 34 22.33 4.59 -10.70
N GLN A 35 22.90 3.62 -9.98
CA GLN A 35 22.13 2.74 -9.10
C GLN A 35 21.47 3.50 -7.96
N ALA A 36 22.20 4.39 -7.28
CA ALA A 36 21.65 5.20 -6.20
C ALA A 36 20.54 6.14 -6.71
N ASP A 37 20.70 6.74 -7.89
CA ASP A 37 19.66 7.58 -8.52
C ASP A 37 18.39 6.75 -8.83
N ALA A 38 18.54 5.50 -9.29
CA ALA A 38 17.43 4.59 -9.52
C ALA A 38 16.71 4.19 -8.21
N GLU A 39 17.46 3.89 -7.15
CA GLU A 39 16.90 3.57 -5.84
C GLU A 39 16.15 4.76 -5.24
N VAL A 40 16.68 5.98 -5.39
CA VAL A 40 16.00 7.22 -4.95
C VAL A 40 14.68 7.40 -5.68
N ASN A 41 14.63 7.20 -7.00
CA ASN A 41 13.39 7.30 -7.77
C ASN A 41 12.34 6.28 -7.31
N LEU A 42 12.75 5.02 -7.10
CA LEU A 42 11.86 3.98 -6.58
C LEU A 42 11.28 4.35 -5.21
N LEU A 43 12.12 4.89 -4.32
CA LEU A 43 11.67 5.32 -2.99
C LEU A 43 10.68 6.49 -3.07
N GLN A 44 10.89 7.43 -3.99
CA GLN A 44 9.96 8.55 -4.22
C GLN A 44 8.60 8.08 -4.74
N ASP A 45 8.59 7.13 -5.68
CA ASP A 45 7.37 6.53 -6.21
C ASP A 45 6.61 5.77 -5.11
N SER A 46 7.32 4.95 -4.33
CA SER A 46 6.75 4.21 -3.19
C SER A 46 6.13 5.16 -2.16
N LEU A 47 6.84 6.24 -1.81
CA LEU A 47 6.34 7.25 -0.88
C LEU A 47 5.08 7.94 -1.40
N THR A 48 5.03 8.25 -2.69
CA THR A 48 3.85 8.85 -3.33
C THR A 48 2.66 7.89 -3.32
N ASN A 49 2.90 6.61 -3.62
CA ASN A 49 1.87 5.57 -3.56
C ASN A 49 1.30 5.39 -2.15
N ILE A 50 2.17 5.33 -1.13
CA ILE A 50 1.76 5.22 0.27
C ILE A 50 0.94 6.44 0.68
N ARG A 51 1.41 7.66 0.37
CA ARG A 51 0.67 8.90 0.68
C ARG A 51 -0.70 8.94 0.03
N SER A 52 -0.82 8.49 -1.22
CA SER A 52 -2.09 8.39 -1.94
C SER A 52 -3.03 7.37 -1.27
N ALA A 53 -2.51 6.23 -0.82
CA ALA A 53 -3.28 5.25 -0.07
C ALA A 53 -3.75 5.78 1.30
N THR A 54 -2.87 6.47 2.04
CA THR A 54 -3.25 7.13 3.31
C THR A 54 -4.35 8.17 3.09
N ALA A 55 -4.25 9.01 2.06
CA ALA A 55 -5.30 9.98 1.76
C ALA A 55 -6.65 9.33 1.43
N ARG A 56 -6.65 8.17 0.76
CA ARG A 56 -7.87 7.39 0.51
C ARG A 56 -8.46 6.83 1.80
N LEU A 57 -7.62 6.32 2.71
CA LEU A 57 -8.05 5.83 4.02
C LEU A 57 -8.61 6.95 4.89
N ASP A 58 -7.96 8.11 4.91
CA ASP A 58 -8.45 9.28 5.66
C ASP A 58 -9.81 9.74 5.13
N ASN A 59 -9.97 9.81 3.81
CA ASN A 59 -11.25 10.14 3.18
C ASN A 59 -12.33 9.10 3.51
N ALA A 60 -11.99 7.82 3.51
CA ALA A 60 -12.92 6.76 3.90
C ALA A 60 -13.31 6.88 5.39
N SER A 61 -12.36 7.11 6.29
CA SER A 61 -12.62 7.32 7.72
C SER A 61 -13.52 8.54 7.96
N ASN A 62 -13.25 9.66 7.29
CA ASN A 62 -14.09 10.85 7.36
C ASN A 62 -15.52 10.61 6.83
N ALA A 63 -15.64 9.87 5.72
CA ALA A 63 -16.95 9.50 5.17
C ALA A 63 -17.72 8.56 6.11
N LEU A 64 -17.04 7.62 6.77
CA LEU A 64 -17.64 6.74 7.78
C LEU A 64 -18.12 7.53 8.99
N ASN A 65 -17.32 8.47 9.48
CA ASN A 65 -17.70 9.36 10.58
C ASN A 65 -18.94 10.19 10.23
N ASP A 66 -18.99 10.78 9.03
CA ASP A 66 -20.18 11.51 8.55
C ASP A 66 -21.40 10.58 8.39
N LEU A 67 -21.19 9.31 8.01
CA LEU A 67 -22.28 8.32 7.93
C LEU A 67 -22.83 7.97 9.32
N SER A 68 -21.95 7.74 10.30
CA SER A 68 -22.35 7.42 11.70
C SER A 68 -23.08 8.56 12.39
N LEU A 69 -22.82 9.81 12.01
CA LEU A 69 -23.52 10.99 12.54
C LEU A 69 -24.89 11.22 11.89
N ARG A 70 -25.23 10.49 10.82
CA ARG A 70 -26.49 10.66 10.10
C ARG A 70 -27.54 9.66 10.60
N PRO A 71 -28.76 10.12 10.90
CA PRO A 71 -29.84 9.23 11.32
C PRO A 71 -30.25 8.28 10.19
N GLN A 72 -30.65 7.06 10.58
CA GLN A 72 -31.21 6.04 9.69
C GLN A 72 -32.43 6.60 8.93
N GLY A 73 -32.57 6.22 7.65
CA GLY A 73 -33.66 6.65 6.78
C GLY A 73 -33.45 7.99 6.05
N LYS A 74 -32.26 8.60 6.13
CA LYS A 74 -31.96 9.83 5.37
C LYS A 74 -31.88 9.53 3.87
N LYS A 75 -32.52 10.37 3.06
CA LYS A 75 -32.42 10.31 1.60
C LYS A 75 -31.01 10.75 1.15
N MET A 76 -30.38 9.95 0.30
CA MET A 76 -29.06 10.21 -0.27
C MET A 76 -29.07 9.90 -1.77
N LEU A 77 -28.24 10.59 -2.52
CA LEU A 77 -28.05 10.32 -3.94
C LEU A 77 -26.91 9.31 -4.10
N VAL A 78 -27.21 8.16 -4.69
CA VAL A 78 -26.22 7.13 -4.99
C VAL A 78 -25.79 7.29 -6.45
N PRO A 79 -24.49 7.45 -6.73
CA PRO A 79 -23.99 7.50 -8.11
C PRO A 79 -24.12 6.13 -8.76
N LEU A 80 -24.84 6.06 -9.88
CA LEU A 80 -24.88 4.88 -10.76
C LEU A 80 -23.73 4.91 -11.77
N THR A 81 -23.42 6.11 -12.27
CA THR A 81 -22.33 6.37 -13.21
C THR A 81 -21.77 7.77 -12.96
N ALA A 82 -20.71 8.16 -13.67
CA ALA A 82 -20.09 9.48 -13.54
C ALA A 82 -21.05 10.67 -13.76
N SER A 83 -22.20 10.46 -14.41
CA SER A 83 -23.18 11.51 -14.71
C SER A 83 -24.61 11.23 -14.22
N LEU A 84 -24.87 10.09 -13.57
CA LEU A 84 -26.22 9.72 -13.10
C LEU A 84 -26.21 9.41 -11.60
N TYR A 85 -27.14 10.06 -10.90
CA TYR A 85 -27.37 9.88 -9.47
C TYR A 85 -28.83 9.51 -9.26
N VAL A 86 -29.09 8.44 -8.49
CA VAL A 86 -30.44 8.01 -8.15
C VAL A 86 -30.70 8.21 -6.67
N PRO A 87 -31.89 8.74 -6.28
CA PRO A 87 -32.27 8.85 -4.88
C PRO A 87 -32.44 7.46 -4.26
N GLY A 88 -31.73 7.22 -3.17
CA GLY A 88 -31.89 6.07 -2.28
C GLY A 88 -32.07 6.52 -0.83
N THR A 89 -32.46 5.59 0.03
CA THR A 89 -32.52 5.78 1.49
C THR A 89 -31.44 4.94 2.14
N LEU A 90 -30.76 5.51 3.12
CA LEU A 90 -29.78 4.76 3.93
C LEU A 90 -30.53 4.00 5.02
N ASP A 91 -30.60 2.66 4.93
CA ASP A 91 -31.28 1.82 5.92
C ASP A 91 -30.44 1.67 7.20
N ASP A 92 -29.27 1.03 7.13
CA ASP A 92 -28.37 0.82 8.27
C ASP A 92 -27.03 1.58 8.07
N ALA A 93 -26.81 2.64 8.85
CA ALA A 93 -25.54 3.38 8.87
C ALA A 93 -24.44 2.66 9.68
N ASP A 94 -24.80 1.61 10.42
CA ASP A 94 -23.89 0.88 11.29
C ASP A 94 -23.21 -0.30 10.61
N LYS A 95 -23.63 -0.67 9.39
CA LYS A 95 -23.06 -1.78 8.63
C LYS A 95 -22.28 -1.24 7.45
N VAL A 96 -21.00 -1.56 7.41
CA VAL A 96 -20.10 -1.11 6.35
C VAL A 96 -19.38 -2.30 5.77
N LEU A 97 -19.32 -2.38 4.44
CA LEU A 97 -18.50 -3.37 3.76
C LEU A 97 -17.06 -2.85 3.63
N VAL A 98 -16.12 -3.66 4.10
CA VAL A 98 -14.69 -3.41 4.00
C VAL A 98 -14.09 -4.41 3.02
N ASP A 99 -13.43 -3.90 1.99
CA ASP A 99 -12.64 -4.70 1.06
C ASP A 99 -11.32 -5.13 1.74
N VAL A 100 -11.12 -6.43 1.88
CA VAL A 100 -9.86 -7.01 2.41
C VAL A 100 -8.87 -7.37 1.29
N GLY A 101 -9.27 -7.19 0.03
CA GLY A 101 -8.51 -7.55 -1.15
C GLY A 101 -8.84 -8.95 -1.66
N THR A 102 -8.31 -9.29 -2.84
CA THR A 102 -8.52 -10.59 -3.52
C THR A 102 -9.98 -10.93 -3.85
N GLY A 103 -10.88 -9.94 -3.81
CA GLY A 103 -12.31 -10.09 -4.10
C GLY A 103 -13.17 -10.47 -2.90
N TYR A 104 -12.63 -10.38 -1.68
CA TYR A 104 -13.37 -10.63 -0.44
C TYR A 104 -13.81 -9.31 0.21
N PHE A 105 -15.04 -9.29 0.70
CA PHE A 105 -15.61 -8.16 1.44
C PHE A 105 -16.12 -8.67 2.78
N ILE A 106 -15.78 -7.98 3.86
CA ILE A 106 -16.26 -8.27 5.20
C ILE A 106 -17.23 -7.17 5.59
N GLU A 107 -18.38 -7.56 6.14
CA GLU A 107 -19.30 -6.63 6.78
C GLU A 107 -18.82 -6.38 8.20
N VAL A 108 -18.51 -5.12 8.51
CA VAL A 108 -18.01 -4.69 9.81
C VAL A 108 -18.93 -3.63 10.39
N GLY A 109 -19.14 -3.67 11.70
CA GLY A 109 -19.84 -2.61 12.41
C GLY A 109 -19.07 -1.30 12.35
N SER A 110 -19.74 -0.18 12.07
CA SER A 110 -19.18 1.18 12.02
C SER A 110 -18.32 1.50 13.26
N LEU A 111 -18.75 1.04 14.43
CA LEU A 111 -18.06 1.22 15.72
C LEU A 111 -16.66 0.57 15.77
N CYS A 112 -16.41 -0.48 15.00
CA CYS A 112 -15.13 -1.21 15.00
C CYS A 112 -14.09 -0.56 14.07
N LEU A 113 -14.52 0.21 13.06
CA LEU A 113 -13.61 0.87 12.11
C LEU A 113 -13.12 2.24 12.58
N ILE A 114 -13.80 2.83 13.56
CA ILE A 114 -13.53 4.18 14.07
C ILE A 114 -12.70 4.13 15.37
N SER A 115 -12.66 2.98 16.06
CA SER A 115 -11.89 2.76 17.29
C SER A 115 -10.46 2.31 17.03
#